data_AF-A0A382KSD9-F1
#
_entry.id   AF-A0A382KSD9-F1
#
_cell.length_a   1.000
_cell.length_b   1.000
_cell.length_c   1.000
_cell.angle_alpha   90.00
_cell.angle_beta   90.00
_cell.angle_gamma   90.00
#
_symmetry.space_group_name_H-M   'P 1'
#
loop_
_entity.id
_entity.type
_entity.pdbx_description
1 polymer ?
#
loop_
_entity_poly.entity_id
_entity_poly.type
_entity_poly.pdbx_seq_one_letter_code
_entity_poly.pdbx_strand_id
1 'polypeptide(L)'
;MDRHYLRKRHNIWWVRIGIPKKYQVIIGKTEFWKNLYTSDLAEANRKKHTEIGLMHGEIEQAKRDYEGKVDKLSKEVQISKYAEYLREA
;
A
#
# COMPACT_ATOMS: atom_id res chain seq x y z
N MET A 1 -26.05 8.55 4.47
CA MET A 1 -25.00 8.07 3.55
C MET A 1 -23.66 8.60 4.02
N ASP A 2 -22.68 7.71 4.19
CA ASP A 2 -21.36 8.05 4.71
C ASP A 2 -20.47 8.68 3.62
N ARG A 3 -19.66 9.68 3.98
CA ARG A 3 -18.71 10.34 3.07
C ARG A 3 -17.26 10.00 3.41
N HIS A 4 -17.04 9.12 4.39
CA HIS A 4 -15.71 8.64 4.71
C HIS A 4 -15.08 7.96 3.49
N TYR A 5 -13.79 8.24 3.29
CA TYR A 5 -12.99 7.90 2.11
C TYR A 5 -13.47 8.48 0.77
N LEU A 6 -14.62 9.18 0.72
CA LEU A 6 -15.16 9.74 -0.51
C LEU A 6 -14.75 11.21 -0.69
N ARG A 7 -14.30 11.55 -1.90
CA ARG A 7 -14.00 12.91 -2.33
C ARG A 7 -14.71 13.20 -3.64
N LYS A 8 -15.40 14.33 -3.72
CA LYS A 8 -16.08 14.77 -4.93
C LYS A 8 -15.15 15.67 -5.76
N ARG A 9 -14.98 15.37 -7.05
CA ARG A 9 -14.25 16.20 -8.03
C ARG A 9 -15.02 16.21 -9.35
N HIS A 10 -15.24 17.40 -9.93
CA HIS A 10 -15.98 17.56 -11.20
C HIS A 10 -17.29 16.77 -11.25
N ASN A 11 -18.08 16.86 -10.17
CA ASN A 11 -19.33 16.11 -9.97
C ASN A 11 -19.24 14.59 -9.85
N ILE A 12 -18.04 14.01 -9.85
CA ILE A 12 -17.81 12.57 -9.75
C ILE A 12 -17.20 12.24 -8.38
N TRP A 13 -17.60 11.10 -7.80
CA TRP A 13 -17.05 10.57 -6.55
C TRP A 13 -15.78 9.76 -6.77
N TRP A 14 -14.82 9.98 -5.87
CA TRP A 14 -13.53 9.31 -5.82
C TRP A 14 -13.32 8.69 -4.44
N VAL A 15 -12.68 7.52 -4.39
CA VAL A 15 -12.14 6.94 -3.15
C VAL A 15 -10.73 7.45 -2.94
N ARG A 16 -10.44 7.90 -1.72
CA ARG A 16 -9.13 8.32 -1.27
C ARG A 16 -8.75 7.56 0.00
N ILE A 17 -7.62 6.86 -0.02
CA ILE A 17 -7.00 6.29 1.18
C ILE A 17 -5.55 6.77 1.32
N GLY A 18 -5.14 7.02 2.57
CA GLY A 18 -3.76 7.37 2.89
C GLY A 18 -2.89 6.12 3.00
N ILE A 19 -1.69 6.16 2.41
CA ILE A 19 -0.71 5.09 2.54
C ILE A 19 0.12 5.35 3.80
N PRO A 20 0.38 4.35 4.67
CA PRO A 20 1.24 4.53 5.84
C PRO A 20 2.67 4.94 5.44
N LYS A 21 3.27 5.90 6.17
CA LYS A 21 4.59 6.49 5.85
C LYS A 21 5.69 5.46 5.55
N LYS A 22 5.75 4.37 6.31
CA LYS A 22 6.71 3.27 6.12
C LYS A 22 6.66 2.68 4.71
N TYR A 23 5.47 2.64 4.09
CA TYR A 23 5.24 2.06 2.77
C TYR A 23 5.20 3.09 1.65
N GLN A 24 5.16 4.39 1.96
CA GLN A 24 5.18 5.45 0.95
C GLN A 24 6.49 5.44 0.14
N VAL A 25 7.61 5.14 0.79
CA VAL A 25 8.94 5.03 0.13
C VAL A 25 8.96 3.87 -0.87
N ILE A 26 8.28 2.77 -0.54
CA ILE A 26 8.26 1.54 -1.35
C ILE A 26 7.27 1.68 -2.52
N ILE A 27 6.09 2.24 -2.25
CA ILE A 27 5.01 2.40 -3.24
C ILE A 27 5.24 3.63 -4.13
N GLY A 28 6.03 4.61 -3.66
CA GLY A 28 6.29 5.88 -4.36
C GLY A 28 5.10 6.85 -4.35
N LYS A 29 4.07 6.58 -3.55
CA LYS A 29 2.85 7.39 -3.44
C LYS A 29 2.51 7.63 -1.98
N THR A 30 1.90 8.78 -1.70
CA THR A 30 1.40 9.13 -0.36
C THR A 30 -0.04 8.66 -0.15
N GLU A 31 -0.81 8.56 -1.23
CA GLU A 31 -2.24 8.26 -1.20
C GLU A 31 -2.66 7.49 -2.45
N PHE A 32 -3.70 6.67 -2.30
CA PHE A 32 -4.42 6.09 -3.43
C PHE A 32 -5.68 6.88 -3.71
N TRP A 33 -5.92 7.11 -5.00
CA TRP A 33 -7.08 7.79 -5.54
C TRP A 33 -7.68 6.91 -6.63
N LYS A 34 -8.98 6.62 -6.52
CA LYS A 34 -9.71 5.94 -7.58
C LYS A 34 -11.04 6.63 -7.86
N ASN A 35 -11.31 6.82 -9.14
CA ASN A 35 -12.59 7.31 -9.60
C ASN A 35 -13.66 6.20 -9.50
N LEU A 36 -14.82 6.50 -8.92
CA LEU A 36 -15.98 5.59 -8.85
C LEU A 36 -16.93 5.74 -10.04
N TYR A 37 -16.65 6.70 -10.91
CA TYR A 37 -17.37 7.01 -12.15
C TYR A 37 -18.87 7.22 -11.94
N THR A 38 -19.24 7.79 -10.79
CA THR A 38 -20.64 8.09 -10.46
C THR A 38 -20.74 9.43 -9.76
N SER A 39 -21.82 10.16 -10.01
CA SER A 39 -22.22 11.36 -9.29
C SER A 39 -23.20 11.07 -8.15
N ASP A 40 -23.81 9.87 -8.13
CA ASP A 40 -24.72 9.42 -7.08
C ASP A 40 -23.93 8.99 -5.83
N LEU A 41 -24.28 9.59 -4.70
CA LEU A 41 -23.68 9.28 -3.41
C LEU A 41 -24.05 7.88 -2.91
N ALA A 42 -25.24 7.37 -3.23
CA ALA A 42 -25.66 6.03 -2.82
C ALA A 42 -24.88 4.96 -3.58
N GLU A 43 -24.77 5.10 -4.91
CA GLU A 43 -23.92 4.27 -5.73
C GLU A 43 -22.44 4.35 -5.32
N ALA A 44 -21.92 5.54 -5.05
CA ALA A 44 -20.55 5.71 -4.57
C ALA A 44 -20.29 4.95 -3.26
N ASN A 45 -21.25 4.98 -2.33
CA ASN A 45 -21.16 4.25 -1.08
C ASN A 45 -21.17 2.72 -1.26
N ARG A 46 -21.92 2.20 -2.24
CA ARG A 46 -21.87 0.76 -2.55
C ARG A 46 -20.49 0.37 -3.12
N LYS A 47 -19.97 1.16 -4.07
CA LYS A 47 -18.71 0.88 -4.76
C LYS A 47 -17.48 1.09 -3.86
N LYS A 48 -17.51 2.04 -2.92
CA LYS A 48 -16.32 2.41 -2.14
C LYS A 48 -15.73 1.25 -1.35
N HIS A 49 -16.57 0.39 -0.77
CA HIS A 49 -16.09 -0.67 0.12
C HIS A 49 -15.25 -1.70 -0.63
N THR A 50 -15.66 -2.05 -1.84
CA THR A 50 -14.88 -2.92 -2.73
C THR A 50 -13.54 -2.28 -3.07
N GLU A 51 -13.53 -1.02 -3.49
CA GLU A 51 -12.30 -0.33 -3.88
C GLU A 51 -11.34 -0.13 -2.70
N ILE A 52 -11.85 0.20 -1.51
CA ILE A 52 -11.07 0.29 -0.27
C ILE A 52 -10.39 -1.05 0.03
N GLY A 53 -11.12 -2.17 -0.09
CA GLY A 53 -10.56 -3.50 0.09
C GLY A 53 -9.43 -3.82 -0.90
N LEU A 54 -9.61 -3.48 -2.17
CA LEU A 54 -8.59 -3.66 -3.20
C LEU A 54 -7.33 -2.83 -2.91
N MET A 55 -7.50 -1.54 -2.58
CA MET A 55 -6.37 -0.66 -2.26
C MET A 55 -5.63 -1.11 -1.00
N HIS A 56 -6.33 -1.60 0.03
CA HIS A 56 -5.67 -2.20 1.19
C HIS A 56 -4.92 -3.49 0.82
N GLY A 57 -5.47 -4.30 -0.08
CA GLY A 57 -4.80 -5.48 -0.62
C GLY A 57 -3.48 -5.12 -1.33
N GLU A 58 -3.46 -4.05 -2.13
CA GLU A 58 -2.25 -3.54 -2.77
C GLU A 58 -1.19 -3.13 -1.74
N ILE A 59 -1.59 -2.44 -0.67
CA ILE A 59 -0.67 -2.03 0.42
C ILE A 59 -0.09 -3.26 1.12
N GLU A 60 -0.91 -4.25 1.47
CA GLU A 60 -0.44 -5.46 2.14
C GLU A 60 0.46 -6.32 1.25
N GLN A 61 0.20 -6.37 -0.05
CA GLN A 61 1.10 -7.04 -0.99
C GLN A 61 2.46 -6.35 -1.05
N ALA A 62 2.47 -5.02 -1.22
CA ALA A 62 3.71 -4.24 -1.24
C ALA A 62 4.51 -4.39 0.08
N LYS A 63 3.81 -4.48 1.22
CA LYS A 63 4.41 -4.77 2.52
C LYS A 63 5.10 -6.13 2.54
N ARG A 64 4.41 -7.21 2.13
CA ARG A 64 4.97 -8.56 2.09
C ARG A 64 6.20 -8.65 1.19
N ASP A 65 6.15 -8.01 0.03
CA ASP A 65 7.27 -7.99 -0.92
C ASP A 65 8.49 -7.26 -0.34
N TYR A 66 8.26 -6.18 0.39
CA TYR A 66 9.32 -5.45 1.07
C TYR A 66 9.93 -6.25 2.23
N GLU A 67 9.10 -6.80 3.11
CA GLU A 67 9.56 -7.60 4.25
C GLU A 67 10.34 -8.83 3.79
N GLY A 68 9.89 -9.50 2.72
CA GLY A 68 10.61 -10.62 2.10
C GLY A 68 11.96 -10.22 1.48
N LYS A 69 12.08 -9.02 0.91
CA LYS A 69 13.37 -8.50 0.41
C LYS A 69 14.33 -8.18 1.55
N VAL A 70 13.85 -7.54 2.62
CA VAL A 70 14.67 -7.18 3.79
C VAL A 70 15.19 -8.43 4.51
N ASP A 71 14.34 -9.44 4.68
CA ASP A 71 14.74 -10.72 5.31
C ASP A 71 15.85 -11.43 4.52
N LYS A 72 15.73 -11.49 3.18
CA LYS A 72 16.78 -12.06 2.31
C LYS A 72 18.11 -11.33 2.45
N LEU A 73 18.09 -9.99 2.40
CA LEU A 73 19.29 -9.17 2.54
C LEU A 73 19.95 -9.36 3.91
N SER A 74 19.15 -9.45 4.98
CA SER A 74 19.65 -9.70 6.33
C SER A 74 20.39 -11.03 6.44
N LYS A 75 19.85 -12.09 5.82
CA LYS A 75 20.47 -13.42 5.80
C LYS A 75 21.79 -13.44 5.03
N GLU A 76 21.83 -12.81 3.85
CA GLU A 76 23.07 -12.70 3.06
C GLU A 76 24.17 -11.98 3.84
N VAL A 77 23.85 -10.86 4.49
CA VAL A 77 24.81 -10.11 5.30
C VAL A 77 25.34 -10.95 6.48
N GLN A 78 24.47 -11.73 7.14
CA GLN A 78 24.88 -12.63 8.22
C GLN A 78 25.83 -13.73 7.72
N ILE A 79 25.52 -14.32 6.57
CA ILE A 79 26.36 -15.36 5.94
C ILE A 79 27.73 -14.79 5.58
N SER A 80 27.79 -13.60 4.97
CA SER A 80 29.05 -12.95 4.60
C SER A 80 29.93 -12.67 5.82
N LYS A 81 29.36 -12.10 6.90
CA LYS A 81 30.11 -11.84 8.14
C LYS A 81 30.64 -13.11 8.79
N TYR A 82 29.84 -14.18 8.78
CA TYR A 82 30.28 -15.46 9.31
C TYR A 82 31.41 -16.09 8.48
N ALA A 83 31.36 -15.95 7.15
CA ALA A 83 32.43 -16.41 6.26
C ALA A 83 33.73 -15.61 6.43
N GLU A 84 33.65 -14.31 6.74
CA GLU A 84 34.82 -13.49 7.11
C GLU A 84 35.44 -13.96 8.42
N TYR A 85 34.63 -14.17 9.46
CA TYR A 85 35.09 -14.70 10.74
C TYR A 85 35.86 -16.02 10.60
N LEU A 86 35.36 -16.95 9.77
CA LEU A 86 36.03 -18.23 9.54
C LEU A 86 37.34 -18.13 8.75
N ARG A 87 37.61 -17.02 8.05
CA ARG A 87 38.87 -16.79 7.32
C ARG A 87 39.95 -16.15 8.18
N GLU A 88 39.56 -15.49 9.25
CA GLU A 88 40.47 -14.80 10.19
C GLU A 88 40.81 -15.63 11.43
N ALA A 89 40.13 -16.76 11.64
CA ALA A 89 40.34 -17.72 12.73
C ALA A 89 41.26 -18.88 12.32
#